data_AF-A0A957AKW1-F1
#
_entry.id   AF-A0A957AKW1-F1
#
_cell.length_a   1.000
_cell.length_b   1.000
_cell.length_c   1.000
_cell.angle_alpha   90.00
_cell.angle_beta   90.00
_cell.angle_gamma   90.00
#
_symmetry.space_group_name_H-M   'P 1'
#
loop_
_entity.id
_entity.type
_entity.pdbx_description
1 polymer ?
#
loop_
_entity_poly.entity_id
_entity_poly.type
_entity_poly.pdbx_seq_one_letter_code
_entity_poly.pdbx_strand_id
1 'polypeptide(L)'
;MADNITPAEPERIEIQHVLISFAGAGTRARRSQAEAAELATATLARARAGEDFDALVRELTDDSPPGIYRLSNNGVSPASGEYPRNRMVAAFGNVGFDLGVGDIGMADFDPRTSPYGWHIIKRLS
;
A
#
# COMPACT_ATOMS: atom_id res chain seq x y z
N MET A 1 -29.86 23.32 -5.60
CA MET A 1 -29.09 22.21 -6.20
C MET A 1 -27.78 22.19 -5.45
N ALA A 2 -27.54 21.15 -4.64
CA ALA A 2 -26.28 21.05 -3.90
C ALA A 2 -25.24 20.56 -4.89
N ASP A 3 -24.27 21.40 -5.21
CA ASP A 3 -23.09 21.00 -5.97
C ASP A 3 -22.38 19.93 -5.14
N ASN A 4 -22.52 18.69 -5.58
CA ASN A 4 -21.88 17.53 -4.99
C ASN A 4 -20.40 17.60 -5.37
N ILE A 5 -19.66 18.52 -4.76
CA ILE A 5 -18.22 18.61 -4.87
C ILE A 5 -17.68 17.38 -4.14
N THR A 6 -17.53 16.28 -4.87
CA THR A 6 -16.54 15.28 -4.50
C THR A 6 -15.23 16.07 -4.37
N PRO A 7 -14.60 16.15 -3.18
CA PRO A 7 -13.33 16.87 -3.09
C PRO A 7 -12.40 16.26 -4.13
N ALA A 8 -11.84 17.10 -4.99
CA ALA A 8 -10.92 16.65 -6.01
C ALA A 8 -9.82 15.86 -5.29
N GLU A 9 -9.61 14.62 -5.74
CA GLU A 9 -8.58 13.74 -5.20
C GLU A 9 -7.23 14.47 -5.20
N PRO A 10 -6.40 14.33 -4.15
CA PRO A 10 -5.14 15.07 -4.04
C PRO A 10 -4.24 14.84 -5.25
N GLU A 11 -3.47 15.85 -5.64
CA GLU A 11 -2.50 15.73 -6.74
C GLU A 11 -1.35 14.78 -6.39
N ARG A 12 -1.00 14.69 -5.11
CA ARG A 12 0.11 13.88 -4.59
C ARG A 12 -0.21 13.35 -3.21
N ILE A 13 0.30 12.16 -2.90
CA ILE A 13 0.21 11.54 -1.58
C ILE A 13 1.56 10.93 -1.20
N GLU A 14 1.78 10.75 0.10
CA GLU A 14 2.87 9.92 0.61
C GLU A 14 2.25 8.77 1.38
N ILE A 15 2.69 7.55 1.11
CA ILE A 15 2.19 6.36 1.81
C ILE A 15 3.35 5.48 2.28
N GLN A 16 3.05 4.69 3.31
CA GLN A 16 3.92 3.65 3.82
C GLN A 16 3.26 2.29 3.62
N HIS A 17 4.04 1.23 3.40
CA HIS A 17 3.47 -0.11 3.32
C HIS A 17 4.29 -1.21 3.97
N VAL A 18 3.58 -2.27 4.35
CA VAL A 18 4.13 -3.59 4.67
C VAL A 18 3.75 -4.52 3.52
N LEU A 19 4.74 -5.08 2.83
CA LEU A 19 4.52 -6.16 1.86
C LEU A 19 4.52 -7.49 2.57
N ILE A 20 3.42 -8.24 2.50
CA ILE A 20 3.37 -9.64 2.92
C ILE A 20 3.31 -10.51 1.66
N SER A 21 4.38 -11.25 1.42
CA SER A 21 4.60 -12.04 0.22
C SER A 21 4.68 -13.54 0.54
N PHE A 22 4.79 -14.35 -0.51
CA PHE A 22 4.86 -15.81 -0.44
C PHE A 22 5.85 -16.37 -1.47
N ALA A 23 6.20 -17.64 -1.30
CA ALA A 23 7.10 -18.36 -2.18
C ALA A 23 6.57 -18.36 -3.63
N GLY A 24 7.37 -17.83 -4.55
CA GLY A 24 7.03 -17.73 -5.98
C GLY A 24 6.38 -16.40 -6.41
N ALA A 25 6.10 -15.47 -5.48
CA ALA A 25 5.54 -14.16 -5.79
C ALA A 25 6.60 -13.10 -6.18
N GLY A 26 7.81 -13.51 -6.58
CA GLY A 26 8.88 -12.59 -6.99
C GLY A 26 9.63 -11.90 -5.85
N THR A 27 9.46 -12.36 -4.60
CA THR A 27 10.24 -11.92 -3.43
C THR A 27 11.09 -13.06 -2.85
N ARG A 28 11.73 -12.84 -1.70
CA ARG A 28 12.48 -13.88 -0.95
C ARG A 28 11.63 -14.62 0.09
N ALA A 29 10.33 -14.34 0.16
CA ALA A 29 9.42 -15.01 1.07
C ALA A 29 9.42 -16.53 0.84
N ARG A 30 9.34 -17.29 1.93
CA ARG A 30 9.35 -18.77 1.90
C ARG A 30 8.02 -19.39 2.32
N ARG A 31 7.13 -18.60 2.92
CA ARG A 31 5.80 -19.03 3.36
C ARG A 31 4.90 -19.32 2.16
N SER A 32 3.88 -20.15 2.36
CA SER A 32 2.84 -20.41 1.39
C SER A 32 1.95 -19.18 1.15
N GLN A 33 1.21 -19.20 0.05
CA GLN A 33 0.26 -18.14 -0.26
C GLN A 33 -0.86 -18.03 0.81
N ALA A 34 -1.29 -19.16 1.39
CA ALA A 34 -2.31 -19.17 2.45
C ALA A 34 -1.78 -18.53 3.73
N GLU A 35 -0.57 -18.91 4.17
CA GLU A 35 0.08 -18.30 5.34
C GLU A 35 0.32 -16.79 5.14
N ALA A 36 0.66 -16.37 3.92
CA ALA A 36 0.80 -14.95 3.60
C ALA A 36 -0.53 -14.19 3.70
N ALA A 37 -1.65 -14.78 3.24
CA ALA A 37 -2.97 -14.16 3.35
C ALA A 37 -3.42 -14.00 4.82
N GLU A 38 -3.18 -15.02 5.64
CA GLU A 38 -3.46 -14.98 7.08
C GLU A 38 -2.60 -13.92 7.78
N LEU A 39 -1.29 -13.90 7.48
CA LEU A 39 -0.37 -12.91 8.03
C LEU A 39 -0.73 -11.49 7.60
N ALA A 40 -1.15 -11.28 6.35
CA ALA A 40 -1.60 -9.99 5.86
C ALA A 40 -2.84 -9.49 6.63
N THR A 41 -3.83 -10.37 6.82
CA THR A 41 -5.05 -10.07 7.59
C THR A 41 -4.72 -9.73 9.04
N ALA A 42 -3.83 -10.50 9.67
CA ALA A 42 -3.37 -10.24 11.04
C ALA A 42 -2.60 -8.92 11.15
N THR A 43 -1.75 -8.61 10.16
CA THR A 43 -0.97 -7.36 10.10
C THR A 43 -1.89 -6.16 9.94
N LEU A 44 -2.91 -6.25 9.07
CA LEU A 44 -3.92 -5.20 8.92
C LEU A 44 -4.68 -4.95 10.22
N ALA A 45 -5.06 -6.01 10.95
CA ALA A 45 -5.73 -5.88 12.24
C ALA A 45 -4.85 -5.22 13.30
N ARG A 46 -3.58 -5.61 13.41
CA ARG A 46 -2.56 -4.98 14.29
C ARG A 46 -2.41 -3.49 13.98
N ALA A 47 -2.24 -3.15 12.71
CA ALA A 47 -2.08 -1.78 12.26
C ALA A 47 -3.32 -0.92 12.58
N ARG A 48 -4.53 -1.45 12.33
CA ARG A 48 -5.80 -0.76 12.67
C ARG A 48 -6.05 -0.64 14.17
N ALA A 49 -5.47 -1.53 14.97
CA ALA A 49 -5.51 -1.44 16.44
C ALA A 49 -4.55 -0.36 17.00
N GLY A 50 -3.77 0.31 16.15
CA GLY A 50 -2.90 1.42 16.53
C GLY A 50 -1.46 1.01 16.87
N GLU A 51 -1.04 -0.20 16.48
CA GLU A 51 0.36 -0.58 16.58
C GLU A 51 1.26 0.32 15.72
N ASP A 52 2.51 0.54 16.16
CA ASP A 52 3.48 1.33 15.42
C ASP A 52 3.73 0.74 14.02
N PHE A 53 3.32 1.49 13.00
CA PHE A 53 3.44 1.05 11.61
C PHE A 53 4.90 0.92 11.18
N ASP A 54 5.81 1.74 11.70
CA ASP A 54 7.24 1.61 11.41
C ASP A 54 7.81 0.31 11.99
N ALA A 55 7.34 -0.10 13.16
CA ALA A 55 7.71 -1.37 13.76
C ALA A 55 7.20 -2.55 12.91
N LEU A 56 5.93 -2.50 12.48
CA LEU A 56 5.35 -3.50 11.56
C LEU A 56 6.13 -3.61 10.25
N VAL A 57 6.55 -2.49 9.65
CA VAL A 57 7.39 -2.49 8.44
C VAL A 57 8.71 -3.20 8.69
N ARG A 58 9.42 -2.83 9.77
CA ARG A 58 10.74 -3.43 10.08
C ARG A 58 10.65 -4.92 10.41
N GLU A 59 9.56 -5.34 11.05
CA GLU A 59 9.35 -6.72 11.48
C GLU A 59 8.92 -7.63 10.33
N LEU A 60 7.99 -7.16 9.48
CA LEU A 60 7.19 -8.06 8.65
C LEU A 60 7.36 -7.87 7.14
N THR A 61 7.88 -6.73 6.67
CA THR A 61 7.90 -6.48 5.23
C THR A 61 8.84 -7.45 4.49
N ASP A 62 8.34 -8.09 3.44
CA ASP A 62 9.15 -8.86 2.49
C ASP A 62 9.73 -7.98 1.35
N ASP A 63 9.53 -6.66 1.46
CA ASP A 63 10.26 -5.65 0.70
C ASP A 63 11.39 -5.05 1.58
N SER A 64 11.61 -3.73 1.51
CA SER A 64 12.67 -3.02 2.21
C SER A 64 12.10 -1.88 3.04
N PRO A 65 12.44 -1.77 4.35
CA PRO A 65 12.18 -0.56 5.13
C PRO A 65 12.85 0.67 4.48
N PRO A 66 12.26 1.88 4.58
CA PRO A 66 11.09 2.22 5.38
C PRO A 66 9.73 1.97 4.68
N GLY A 67 9.73 1.44 3.45
CA GLY A 67 8.51 1.20 2.69
C GLY A 67 7.71 2.48 2.39
N ILE A 68 8.37 3.63 2.21
CA ILE A 68 7.71 4.92 1.96
C ILE A 68 7.80 5.27 0.47
N TYR A 69 6.65 5.61 -0.12
CA TYR A 69 6.53 5.98 -1.53
C TYR A 69 5.73 7.27 -1.67
N ARG A 70 6.26 8.20 -2.47
CA ARG A 70 5.54 9.40 -2.93
C ARG A 70 4.85 9.09 -4.24
N LEU A 71 3.55 9.38 -4.32
CA LEU A 71 2.74 9.11 -5.50
C LEU A 71 2.21 10.40 -6.10
N SER A 72 2.21 10.48 -7.43
CA SER A 72 1.55 11.53 -8.19
C SER A 72 0.29 10.99 -8.84
N ASN A 73 -0.79 11.79 -8.81
CA ASN A 73 -2.08 11.38 -9.34
C ASN A 73 -2.11 11.41 -10.88
N ASN A 74 -3.17 10.87 -11.46
CA ASN A 74 -3.37 10.87 -12.90
C ASN A 74 -3.35 12.29 -13.48
N GLY A 75 -2.62 12.49 -14.58
CA GLY A 75 -2.47 13.80 -15.22
C GLY A 75 -1.48 14.74 -14.51
N VAL A 76 -0.95 14.36 -13.34
CA VAL A 76 0.09 15.11 -12.64
C VAL A 76 1.46 14.63 -13.10
N SER A 77 2.36 15.55 -13.46
CA SER A 77 3.74 15.18 -13.78
C SER A 77 4.46 14.74 -12.50
N PRO A 78 5.07 13.54 -12.47
CA PRO A 78 5.80 13.06 -11.28
C PRO A 78 7.02 13.94 -11.01
N ALA A 79 7.23 14.31 -9.76
CA ALA A 79 8.49 14.93 -9.35
C ALA A 79 9.61 13.88 -9.23
N SER A 80 10.85 14.33 -9.05
CA SER A 80 11.98 13.42 -8.83
C SER A 80 11.73 12.55 -7.59
N GLY A 81 11.83 11.23 -7.74
CA GLY A 81 11.58 10.27 -6.66
C GLY A 81 10.11 9.94 -6.40
N GLU A 82 9.18 10.44 -7.23
CA GLU A 82 7.77 10.07 -7.17
C GLU A 82 7.40 9.02 -8.22
N TYR A 83 6.44 8.18 -7.86
CA TYR A 83 5.87 7.19 -8.76
C TYR A 83 4.51 7.69 -9.27
N PRO A 84 4.27 7.66 -10.59
CA PRO A 84 2.93 7.85 -11.10
C PRO A 84 1.99 6.78 -10.55
N ARG A 85 0.77 7.15 -10.16
CA ARG A 85 -0.25 6.22 -9.65
C ARG A 85 -0.43 4.99 -10.54
N ASN A 86 -0.39 5.18 -11.86
CA ASN A 86 -0.58 4.11 -12.85
C ASN A 86 0.65 3.21 -13.07
N ARG A 87 1.80 3.53 -12.48
CA ARG A 87 3.04 2.74 -12.60
C ARG A 87 3.35 1.90 -11.38
N MET A 88 2.70 2.17 -10.25
CA MET A 88 2.68 1.21 -9.15
C MET A 88 1.57 0.20 -9.35
N VAL A 89 1.75 -0.98 -8.74
CA VAL A 89 0.73 -2.00 -8.50
C VAL A 89 -0.64 -1.32 -8.45
N ALA A 90 -1.50 -1.57 -9.43
CA ALA A 90 -2.70 -0.75 -9.64
C ALA A 90 -3.60 -0.71 -8.40
N ALA A 91 -3.61 -1.81 -7.64
CA ALA A 91 -4.30 -1.90 -6.36
C ALA A 91 -3.70 -0.97 -5.28
N PHE A 92 -2.38 -0.80 -5.26
CA PHE A 92 -1.66 0.04 -4.30
C PHE A 92 -1.92 1.53 -4.52
N GLY A 93 -1.88 1.97 -5.78
CA GLY A 93 -2.25 3.33 -6.15
C GLY A 93 -3.72 3.62 -5.81
N ASN A 94 -4.63 2.70 -6.14
CA ASN A 94 -6.05 2.93 -5.86
C ASN A 94 -6.35 3.00 -4.35
N VAL A 95 -5.86 2.03 -3.58
CA VAL A 95 -6.04 2.03 -2.13
C VAL A 95 -5.40 3.28 -1.50
N GLY A 96 -4.18 3.65 -1.91
CA GLY A 96 -3.49 4.81 -1.32
C GLY A 96 -4.25 6.13 -1.46
N PHE A 97 -4.82 6.40 -2.64
CA PHE A 97 -5.55 7.65 -2.89
C PHE A 97 -6.97 7.66 -2.32
N ASP A 98 -7.59 6.49 -2.13
CA ASP A 98 -8.92 6.35 -1.50
C ASP A 98 -8.87 6.51 0.04
N LEU A 99 -7.69 6.37 0.66
CA LEU A 99 -7.48 6.52 2.10
C LEU A 99 -7.40 7.99 2.51
N GLY A 100 -7.92 8.34 3.69
CA GLY A 100 -7.61 9.60 4.38
C GLY A 100 -6.22 9.57 5.03
N VAL A 101 -5.67 10.74 5.38
CA VAL A 101 -4.37 10.81 6.07
C VAL A 101 -4.46 10.11 7.43
N GLY A 102 -3.55 9.16 7.66
CA GLY A 102 -3.53 8.28 8.84
C GLY A 102 -4.32 6.99 8.67
N ASP A 103 -5.19 6.88 7.65
CA ASP A 103 -6.00 5.69 7.42
C ASP A 103 -5.15 4.53 6.91
N ILE A 104 -5.65 3.31 7.17
CA ILE A 104 -4.99 2.06 6.85
C ILE A 104 -5.89 1.17 5.99
N GLY A 105 -5.39 0.83 4.81
CA GLY A 105 -6.02 -0.07 3.83
C GLY A 105 -5.14 -1.27 3.50
N MET A 106 -5.67 -2.13 2.63
CA MET A 106 -4.93 -3.28 2.11
C MET A 106 -5.23 -3.45 0.63
N ALA A 107 -4.19 -3.65 -0.17
CA ALA A 107 -4.30 -4.14 -1.54
C ALA A 107 -4.03 -5.65 -1.55
N ASP A 108 -5.03 -6.42 -1.98
CA ASP A 108 -4.94 -7.88 -2.05
C ASP A 108 -4.00 -8.35 -3.17
N PHE A 109 -3.44 -9.55 -2.98
CA PHE A 109 -2.72 -10.24 -4.04
C PHE A 109 -3.62 -10.46 -5.27
N ASP A 110 -3.15 -10.01 -6.43
CA ASP A 110 -3.71 -10.34 -7.73
C ASP A 110 -2.52 -10.55 -8.69
N PRO A 111 -2.43 -11.70 -9.39
CA PRO A 111 -1.28 -12.01 -10.26
C PRO A 111 -0.98 -10.97 -11.35
N ARG A 112 -1.93 -10.10 -11.69
CA ARG A 112 -1.80 -9.07 -12.72
C ARG A 112 -1.60 -7.69 -12.12
N THR A 113 -2.38 -7.34 -11.10
CA THR A 113 -2.42 -5.97 -10.58
C THR A 113 -1.64 -5.78 -9.28
N SER A 114 -1.36 -6.85 -8.52
CA SER A 114 -0.55 -6.91 -7.30
C SER A 114 0.23 -8.24 -7.18
N PRO A 115 1.18 -8.49 -8.09
CA PRO A 115 1.81 -9.81 -8.23
C PRO A 115 2.75 -10.18 -7.08
N TYR A 116 3.12 -9.21 -6.23
CA TYR A 116 4.12 -9.41 -5.17
C TYR A 116 3.52 -9.93 -3.86
N GLY A 117 2.21 -9.84 -3.68
CA GLY A 117 1.52 -10.25 -2.46
C GLY A 117 0.50 -9.22 -2.01
N TRP A 118 0.27 -9.19 -0.70
CA TRP A 118 -0.62 -8.24 -0.04
C TRP A 118 0.16 -7.03 0.45
N HIS A 119 -0.39 -5.85 0.22
CA HIS A 119 0.22 -4.60 0.69
C HIS A 119 -0.69 -3.96 1.72
N ILE A 120 -0.28 -3.93 2.98
CA ILE A 120 -0.94 -3.15 4.02
C ILE A 120 -0.41 -1.73 3.87
N ILE A 121 -1.28 -0.76 3.70
CA ILE A 121 -0.94 0.60 3.28
C ILE A 121 -1.45 1.59 4.31
N LYS A 122 -0.58 2.49 4.77
CA LYS A 122 -0.94 3.64 5.59
C LYS A 122 -0.70 4.92 4.80
N ARG A 123 -1.68 5.82 4.76
CA ARG A 123 -1.49 7.14 4.15
C ARG A 123 -0.83 8.10 5.13
N LEU A 124 0.26 8.74 4.74
CA LEU A 124 1.03 9.68 5.55
C LEU A 124 0.69 11.15 5.24
N SER A 125 0.43 11.48 3.96
CA SER A 125 -0.05 12.80 3.50
C SER A 125 -0.94 12.70 2.26
#